data_AF-A0A3P8MDN8-F1
#
_entry.id   AF-A0A3P8MDN8-F1
#
_cell.length_a   1.000
_cell.length_b   1.000
_cell.length_c   1.000
_cell.angle_alpha   90.00
_cell.angle_beta   90.00
_cell.angle_gamma   90.00
#
_symmetry.space_group_name_H-M   'P 1'
#
loop_
_entity.id
_entity.type
_entity.pdbx_description
1 polymer ?
#
loop_
_entity_poly.entity_id
_entity_poly.type
_entity_poly.pdbx_seq_one_letter_code
_entity_poly.pdbx_strand_id
1 'polypeptide(L)'
;MKQNIDSNNKKYTFDQKVDAYTKVYRSNLRHLSIKNQMSIKTFGLIFIFMVILVIITSIASVWQAKAESSKVYTILLITLICVFLIMLVVSLYYLCLLFVEYSLIKSIGDNKDEEVIIKAVKKYVKFGLKKYPEKQIKMLEEF
;
A
#
# COMPACT_ATOMS: atom_id res chain seq x y z
N MET A 1 -28.83 -20.37 20.86
CA MET A 1 -28.97 -18.95 21.24
C MET A 1 -28.18 -18.13 20.23
N LYS A 2 -28.84 -17.48 19.26
CA LYS A 2 -28.17 -16.64 18.27
C LYS A 2 -27.74 -15.35 18.96
N GLN A 3 -26.45 -15.21 19.25
CA GLN A 3 -25.92 -13.92 19.69
C GLN A 3 -25.93 -12.98 18.48
N ASN A 4 -26.88 -12.04 18.50
CA ASN A 4 -26.80 -10.82 17.72
C ASN A 4 -25.47 -10.14 18.07
N ILE A 5 -24.50 -10.23 17.18
CA ILE A 5 -23.34 -9.37 17.25
C ILE A 5 -23.83 -8.01 16.76
N ASP A 6 -24.29 -7.20 17.71
CA ASP A 6 -24.41 -5.77 17.53
C ASP A 6 -23.09 -5.28 16.94
N SER A 7 -23.17 -4.74 15.73
CA SER A 7 -22.10 -4.00 15.06
C SER A 7 -21.90 -2.67 15.76
N ASN A 8 -21.61 -2.73 17.07
CA ASN A 8 -21.31 -1.56 17.86
C ASN A 8 -19.92 -1.08 17.47
N ASN A 9 -19.86 0.21 17.17
CA ASN A 9 -18.75 0.99 16.65
C ASN A 9 -17.53 1.00 17.62
N LYS A 10 -16.94 -0.18 17.90
CA LYS A 10 -15.82 -0.34 18.82
C LYS A 10 -14.58 0.30 18.19
N LYS A 11 -14.15 1.44 18.74
CA LYS A 11 -12.82 1.98 18.47
C LYS A 11 -11.78 1.10 19.14
N TYR A 12 -11.15 0.22 18.36
CA TYR A 12 -10.01 -0.57 18.83
C TYR A 12 -8.78 0.32 19.06
N THR A 13 -8.07 0.07 20.16
CA THR A 13 -6.81 0.78 20.47
C THR A 13 -5.71 0.37 19.49
N PHE A 14 -4.63 1.17 19.44
CA PHE A 14 -3.49 0.85 18.60
C PHE A 14 -2.88 -0.51 18.94
N ASP A 15 -2.69 -0.80 20.23
CA ASP A 15 -2.12 -2.08 20.68
C ASP A 15 -3.03 -3.26 20.36
N GLN A 16 -4.36 -3.12 20.47
CA GLN A 16 -5.31 -4.17 20.04
C GLN A 16 -5.20 -4.47 18.54
N LYS A 17 -5.00 -3.44 17.71
CA LYS A 17 -4.78 -3.64 16.28
C LYS A 17 -3.47 -4.37 16.01
N VAL A 18 -2.41 -4.00 16.72
CA VAL A 18 -1.10 -4.65 16.60
C VAL A 18 -1.22 -6.13 16.94
N ASP A 19 -1.85 -6.45 18.07
CA ASP A 19 -2.02 -7.84 18.51
C ASP A 19 -2.82 -8.69 17.51
N ALA A 20 -3.92 -8.13 17.00
CA ALA A 20 -4.73 -8.78 15.97
C ALA A 20 -3.95 -9.00 14.67
N TYR A 21 -3.19 -8.00 14.22
CA TYR A 21 -2.35 -8.17 13.02
C TYR A 21 -1.21 -9.17 13.23
N THR A 22 -0.60 -9.24 14.42
CA THR A 22 0.40 -10.26 14.74
C THR A 22 -0.18 -11.67 14.55
N LYS A 23 -1.39 -11.92 15.07
CA LYS A 23 -2.10 -13.21 14.88
C LYS A 23 -2.37 -13.49 13.41
N VAL A 24 -2.91 -12.52 12.66
CA VAL A 24 -3.24 -12.67 11.23
C VAL A 24 -2.00 -13.00 10.39
N TYR A 25 -0.89 -12.30 10.63
CA TYR A 25 0.34 -12.51 9.86
C TYR A 25 1.01 -13.86 10.17
N ARG A 26 0.96 -14.33 11.41
CA ARG A 26 1.47 -15.67 11.77
C ARG A 26 0.68 -16.77 11.10
N SER A 27 -0.65 -16.75 11.24
CA SER A 27 -1.51 -17.82 10.73
C SER A 27 -1.58 -17.87 9.20
N ASN A 28 -1.31 -16.76 8.51
CA ASN A 28 -1.46 -16.65 7.06
C ASN A 28 -0.17 -16.32 6.30
N LEU A 29 1.00 -16.56 6.89
CA LEU A 29 2.30 -16.11 6.36
C LEU A 29 2.51 -16.49 4.88
N ARG A 30 2.20 -17.73 4.51
CA ARG A 30 2.36 -18.24 3.13
C ARG A 30 1.44 -17.53 2.13
N HIS A 31 0.19 -17.31 2.49
CA HIS A 31 -0.76 -16.60 1.63
C HIS A 31 -0.37 -15.12 1.49
N LEU A 32 0.06 -14.49 2.58
CA LEU A 32 0.49 -13.09 2.60
C LEU A 32 1.79 -12.90 1.80
N SER A 33 2.74 -13.84 1.86
CA SER A 33 3.97 -13.76 1.07
C SER A 33 3.68 -13.81 -0.44
N ILE A 34 2.78 -14.71 -0.89
CA ILE A 34 2.37 -14.83 -2.29
C ILE A 34 1.66 -13.55 -2.75
N LYS A 35 0.71 -13.05 -1.96
CA LYS A 35 -0.01 -11.81 -2.27
C LYS A 35 0.94 -10.61 -2.38
N ASN A 36 1.93 -10.53 -1.49
CA ASN A 36 2.89 -9.44 -1.51
C ASN A 36 3.83 -9.52 -2.73
N GLN A 37 4.28 -10.74 -3.12
CA GLN A 37 5.04 -10.93 -4.36
C GLN A 37 4.26 -10.49 -5.59
N MET A 38 2.96 -10.82 -5.68
CA MET A 38 2.11 -10.32 -6.77
C MET A 38 2.01 -8.79 -6.75
N SER A 39 1.81 -8.20 -5.57
CA SER A 39 1.70 -6.74 -5.40
C SER A 39 2.97 -6.00 -5.84
N ILE A 40 4.15 -6.56 -5.57
CA ILE A 40 5.44 -6.03 -6.03
C ILE A 40 5.56 -6.11 -7.56
N LYS A 41 5.15 -7.23 -8.18
CA LYS A 41 5.15 -7.35 -9.66
C LYS A 41 4.22 -6.34 -10.32
N THR A 42 3.00 -6.17 -9.77
CA THR A 42 2.05 -5.15 -10.23
C THR A 42 2.63 -3.74 -10.08
N PHE A 43 3.32 -3.47 -8.98
CA PHE A 43 4.01 -2.19 -8.80
C PHE A 43 5.11 -1.96 -9.85
N GLY A 44 5.94 -2.97 -10.13
CA GLY A 44 6.96 -2.89 -11.18
C GLY A 44 6.36 -2.52 -12.54
N LEU A 45 5.19 -3.08 -12.87
CA LEU A 45 4.45 -2.73 -14.08
C LEU A 45 3.95 -1.27 -14.06
N ILE A 46 3.39 -0.81 -12.94
CA ILE A 46 2.98 0.61 -12.77
C ILE A 46 4.18 1.54 -12.92
N PHE A 47 5.34 1.18 -12.37
CA PHE A 47 6.56 1.97 -12.48
C PHE A 47 7.01 2.11 -13.96
N ILE A 48 6.95 1.03 -14.74
CA ILE A 48 7.24 1.08 -16.19
C ILE A 48 6.27 2.05 -16.89
N PHE A 49 4.97 1.98 -16.58
CA PHE A 49 3.97 2.92 -17.13
C PHE A 49 4.29 4.38 -16.77
N MET A 50 4.75 4.63 -15.54
CA MET A 50 5.16 5.97 -15.12
C MET A 50 6.36 6.50 -15.91
N VAL A 51 7.38 5.66 -16.14
CA VAL A 51 8.54 6.04 -16.97
C VAL A 51 8.10 6.38 -18.40
N ILE A 52 7.19 5.60 -18.99
CA ILE A 52 6.64 5.87 -20.32
C ILE A 52 5.91 7.23 -20.33
N LEU A 53 5.10 7.51 -19.31
CA LEU A 53 4.40 8.79 -19.18
C LEU A 53 5.37 9.98 -19.05
N VAL A 54 6.49 9.82 -18.34
CA VAL A 54 7.55 10.85 -18.27
C VAL A 54 8.12 11.15 -19.65
N ILE A 55 8.42 10.11 -20.43
CA ILE A 55 8.99 10.24 -21.78
C ILE A 55 7.99 10.99 -22.68
N ILE A 56 6.72 10.58 -22.68
CA ILE A 56 5.66 11.24 -23.48
C ILE A 56 5.51 12.70 -23.07
N THR A 57 5.46 12.99 -21.77
CA THR A 57 5.31 14.36 -21.24
C THR A 57 6.50 15.24 -21.61
N SER A 58 7.72 14.69 -21.56
CA SER A 58 8.94 15.40 -21.94
C SER A 58 8.97 15.73 -23.43
N ILE A 59 8.61 14.77 -24.29
CA ILE A 59 8.51 14.97 -25.75
C ILE A 59 7.45 16.03 -26.06
N ALA A 60 6.26 15.93 -25.45
CA ALA A 60 5.18 16.90 -25.62
C ALA A 60 5.61 18.32 -25.22
N SER A 61 6.35 18.45 -24.11
CA SER A 61 6.89 19.74 -23.64
C SER A 61 7.89 20.34 -24.63
N VAL A 62 8.80 19.53 -25.17
CA VAL A 62 9.80 19.97 -26.15
C VAL A 62 9.14 20.37 -27.47
N TRP A 63 8.12 19.64 -27.91
CA TRP A 63 7.35 19.99 -29.12
C TRP A 63 6.56 21.28 -28.93
N GLN A 64 5.94 21.50 -27.78
CA GLN A 64 5.23 22.74 -27.50
C GLN A 64 6.16 23.95 -27.51
N ALA A 65 7.38 23.82 -26.99
CA ALA A 65 8.38 24.90 -27.01
C ALA A 65 8.80 25.32 -28.44
N LYS A 66 8.60 24.45 -29.43
CA LYS A 66 8.91 24.71 -30.84
C LYS A 66 7.70 25.16 -31.67
N ALA A 67 6.49 25.02 -31.14
CA ALA A 67 5.25 25.38 -31.81
C ALA A 67 4.76 26.78 -31.38
N GLU A 68 3.84 27.38 -32.14
CA GLU A 68 3.18 28.62 -31.73
C GLU A 68 2.49 28.47 -30.37
N SER A 69 2.69 29.45 -29.49
CA SER A 69 2.16 29.40 -28.13
C SER A 69 0.62 29.48 -28.15
N SER A 70 -0.04 28.34 -27.99
CA SER A 70 -1.48 28.29 -27.77
C SER A 70 -1.79 28.09 -26.28
N LYS A 71 -2.57 29.02 -25.72
CA LYS A 71 -2.98 29.00 -24.29
C LYS A 71 -3.65 27.68 -23.89
N VAL A 72 -4.44 27.08 -24.78
CA VAL A 72 -5.16 25.82 -24.53
C VAL A 72 -4.18 24.66 -24.34
N TYR A 73 -3.17 24.55 -25.20
CA TYR A 73 -2.15 23.51 -25.10
C TYR A 73 -1.30 23.68 -23.84
N THR A 74 -0.97 24.92 -23.46
CA THR A 74 -0.20 25.21 -22.23
C THR A 74 -0.95 24.78 -20.98
N ILE A 75 -2.25 25.06 -20.90
CA ILE A 75 -3.09 24.65 -19.76
C ILE A 75 -3.21 23.12 -19.69
N LEU A 76 -3.38 22.45 -20.83
CA LEU A 76 -3.41 20.98 -20.90
C LEU A 76 -2.10 20.36 -20.42
N LEU A 77 -0.94 20.90 -20.83
CA LEU A 77 0.37 20.41 -20.41
C LEU A 77 0.57 20.57 -18.89
N ILE A 78 0.23 21.73 -18.34
CA ILE A 78 0.31 21.98 -16.89
C ILE A 78 -0.58 21.00 -16.11
N THR A 79 -1.82 20.80 -16.58
CA THR A 79 -2.76 19.85 -15.96
C THR A 79 -2.19 18.43 -15.98
N LEU A 80 -1.61 18.00 -17.10
CA LEU A 80 -0.96 16.68 -17.24
C LEU A 80 0.19 16.52 -16.25
N ILE A 81 1.05 17.54 -16.10
CA ILE A 81 2.16 17.53 -15.14
C ILE A 81 1.64 17.43 -13.70
N CYS A 82 0.61 18.19 -13.34
CA CYS A 82 0.01 18.12 -12.01
C CYS A 82 -0.56 16.72 -11.70
N VAL A 83 -1.30 16.12 -12.63
CA VAL A 83 -1.84 14.76 -12.47
C VAL A 83 -0.70 13.75 -12.33
N PHE A 84 0.34 13.88 -13.15
CA PHE A 84 1.51 13.01 -13.07
C PHE A 84 2.20 13.09 -11.71
N LEU A 85 2.43 14.30 -11.18
CA LEU A 85 3.04 14.50 -9.87
C LEU A 85 2.21 13.88 -8.73
N ILE A 86 0.89 14.05 -8.75
CA ILE A 86 0.00 13.44 -7.76
C ILE A 86 0.10 11.91 -7.83
N MET A 87 0.00 11.35 -9.04
CA MET A 87 0.13 9.91 -9.25
C MET A 87 1.49 9.39 -8.78
N LEU A 88 2.58 10.12 -9.03
CA LEU A 88 3.93 9.76 -8.61
C LEU A 88 4.03 9.66 -7.08
N VAL A 89 3.53 10.68 -6.36
CA VAL A 89 3.53 10.69 -4.89
C VAL A 89 2.71 9.54 -4.33
N VAL A 90 1.53 9.28 -4.88
CA VAL A 90 0.66 8.16 -4.45
C VAL A 90 1.33 6.81 -4.70
N SER A 91 1.94 6.62 -5.86
CA SER A 91 2.69 5.41 -6.19
C SER A 91 3.87 5.19 -5.24
N LEU A 92 4.67 6.22 -4.96
CA LEU A 92 5.80 6.14 -4.03
C LEU A 92 5.35 5.79 -2.61
N TYR A 93 4.26 6.40 -2.13
CA TYR A 93 3.68 6.06 -0.83
C TYR A 93 3.25 4.58 -0.77
N TYR A 94 2.60 4.08 -1.81
CA TYR A 94 2.20 2.67 -1.89
C TYR A 94 3.41 1.72 -1.91
N LEU A 95 4.49 2.08 -2.61
CA LEU A 95 5.75 1.32 -2.61
C LEU A 95 6.32 1.20 -1.19
N CYS A 96 6.37 2.30 -0.43
CA CYS A 96 6.83 2.27 0.95
C CYS A 96 6.00 1.31 1.81
N LEU A 97 4.67 1.30 1.65
CA LEU A 97 3.80 0.37 2.37
C LEU A 97 4.10 -1.10 2.02
N LEU A 98 4.27 -1.41 0.73
CA LEU A 98 4.64 -2.76 0.28
C LEU A 98 5.99 -3.20 0.83
N PHE A 99 6.97 -2.29 0.90
CA PHE A 99 8.28 -2.58 1.45
C PHE A 99 8.22 -2.88 2.95
N VAL A 100 7.45 -2.09 3.71
CA VAL A 100 7.21 -2.34 5.14
C VAL A 100 6.50 -3.68 5.35
N GLU A 101 5.50 -3.99 4.53
CA GLU A 101 4.78 -5.28 4.56
C GLU A 101 5.70 -6.46 4.22
N TYR A 102 6.58 -6.30 3.24
CA TYR A 102 7.58 -7.29 2.88
C TYR A 102 8.56 -7.56 4.03
N SER A 103 9.09 -6.49 4.64
CA SER A 103 9.99 -6.59 5.79
C SER A 103 9.33 -7.32 6.97
N LEU A 104 8.04 -7.07 7.20
CA LEU A 104 7.25 -7.76 8.22
C LEU A 104 7.11 -9.26 7.91
N ILE A 105 6.67 -9.61 6.70
CA ILE A 105 6.51 -11.01 6.27
C ILE A 105 7.83 -11.76 6.39
N LYS A 106 8.94 -11.14 5.95
CA LYS A 106 10.27 -11.73 6.06
C LYS A 106 10.69 -11.93 7.53
N SER A 107 10.47 -10.94 8.39
CA SER A 107 10.83 -11.04 9.81
C SER A 107 10.08 -12.17 10.53
N ILE A 108 8.82 -12.42 10.17
CA ILE A 108 8.04 -13.54 10.73
C ILE A 108 8.48 -14.87 10.11
N GLY A 109 8.74 -14.90 8.80
CA GLY A 109 9.20 -16.12 8.09
C GLY A 109 10.57 -16.60 8.54
N ASP A 110 11.47 -15.67 8.92
CA ASP A 110 12.80 -15.97 9.46
C ASP A 110 12.76 -16.39 10.95
N ASN A 111 11.57 -16.57 11.55
CA ASN A 111 11.37 -16.90 12.97
C ASN A 111 12.15 -16.00 13.94
N LYS A 112 12.20 -14.69 13.66
CA LYS A 112 12.84 -13.72 14.56
C LYS A 112 12.10 -13.61 15.88
N ASP A 113 12.78 -13.08 16.90
CA ASP A 113 12.21 -12.86 18.23
C ASP A 113 10.86 -12.13 18.19
N GLU A 114 9.99 -12.48 19.13
CA GLU A 114 8.63 -11.93 19.29
C GLU A 114 8.63 -10.39 19.31
N GLU A 115 9.61 -9.78 19.99
CA GLU A 115 9.75 -8.33 20.05
C GLU A 115 10.02 -7.69 18.68
N VAL A 116 10.80 -8.34 17.83
CA VAL A 116 11.15 -7.84 16.49
C VAL A 116 9.91 -7.88 15.60
N ILE A 117 9.14 -8.96 15.70
CA ILE A 117 7.86 -9.12 14.99
C ILE A 117 6.88 -8.04 15.43
N ILE A 118 6.68 -7.85 16.74
CA ILE A 118 5.77 -6.82 17.27
C ILE A 118 6.19 -5.42 16.82
N LYS A 119 7.49 -5.10 16.86
CA LYS A 119 8.01 -3.81 16.36
C LYS A 119 7.73 -3.62 14.87
N ALA A 120 7.85 -4.67 14.05
CA ALA A 120 7.53 -4.61 12.63
C ALA A 120 6.02 -4.43 12.39
N VAL A 121 5.16 -5.13 13.12
CA VAL A 121 3.70 -4.97 13.04
C VAL A 121 3.29 -3.56 13.47
N LYS A 122 3.87 -3.01 14.54
CA LYS A 122 3.64 -1.63 14.96
C LYS A 122 3.94 -0.64 13.84
N LYS A 123 5.06 -0.80 13.15
CA LYS A 123 5.39 0.03 11.97
C LYS A 123 4.35 -0.15 10.87
N TYR A 124 3.97 -1.37 10.53
CA TYR A 124 2.97 -1.63 9.51
C TYR A 124 1.61 -1.00 9.81
N VAL A 125 1.10 -1.16 11.03
CA VAL A 125 -0.19 -0.59 11.46
C VAL A 125 -0.14 0.93 11.48
N LYS A 126 0.97 1.53 11.95
CA LYS A 126 1.15 2.98 12.04
C LYS A 126 1.28 3.63 10.65
N PHE A 127 2.18 3.12 9.80
CA PHE A 127 2.41 3.67 8.46
C PHE A 127 1.25 3.39 7.51
N GLY A 128 0.64 2.21 7.59
CA GLY A 128 -0.48 1.84 6.74
C GLY A 128 -1.85 2.36 7.19
N LEU A 129 -1.92 3.11 8.30
CA LEU A 129 -3.16 3.56 8.95
C LEU A 129 -4.21 2.45 9.01
N LYS A 130 -3.77 1.23 9.32
CA LYS A 130 -4.58 0.03 9.14
C LYS A 130 -5.77 0.01 10.10
N LYS A 131 -6.94 -0.33 9.57
CA LYS A 131 -8.14 -0.59 10.36
C LYS A 131 -8.01 -1.94 11.06
N TYR A 132 -8.82 -2.19 12.08
CA TYR A 132 -8.79 -3.48 12.78
C TYR A 132 -9.19 -4.64 11.82
N PRO A 133 -8.46 -5.76 11.80
CA PRO A 133 -8.67 -6.84 10.83
C PRO A 133 -9.84 -7.78 11.19
N GLU A 134 -11.05 -7.25 11.41
CA GLU A 134 -12.19 -8.03 11.93
C GLU A 134 -12.50 -9.28 11.11
N LYS A 135 -12.59 -9.16 9.79
CA LYS A 135 -12.89 -10.31 8.90
C LYS A 135 -11.84 -11.41 8.99
N GLN A 136 -10.57 -11.02 9.13
CA GLN A 136 -9.45 -11.97 9.16
C GLN A 136 -9.39 -12.68 10.50
N ILE A 137 -9.68 -11.98 11.60
CA ILE A 137 -9.79 -12.58 12.93
C ILE A 137 -10.99 -13.52 13.02
N LYS A 138 -12.17 -13.12 12.53
CA LYS A 138 -13.35 -14.01 12.50
C LYS A 138 -13.09 -15.29 11.72
N MET A 139 -12.48 -15.16 10.54
CA MET A 139 -12.08 -16.35 9.77
C MET A 139 -11.10 -17.24 10.55
N LEU A 140 -10.18 -16.69 11.35
CA LEU A 140 -9.27 -17.49 12.17
C LEU A 140 -9.93 -18.14 13.38
N GLU A 141 -11.05 -17.61 13.86
CA GLU A 141 -11.81 -18.15 15.01
C GLU A 141 -12.84 -19.21 14.57
N GLU A 142 -13.21 -19.24 13.29
CA GLU A 142 -14.12 -20.22 12.70
C GLU A 142 -13.42 -21.54 12.28
N PHE A 143 -12.07 -21.58 12.33
CA PHE A 143 -11.24 -22.78 12.07
C PHE A 143 -10.53 -23.24 13.34
#